data_AF-A0A2C4GI58-F1
#
_entry.id   AF-A0A2C4GI58-F1
#
_cell.length_a   1.000
_cell.length_b   1.000
_cell.length_c   1.000
_cell.angle_alpha   90.00
_cell.angle_beta   90.00
_cell.angle_gamma   90.00
#
_symmetry.space_group_name_H-M   'P 1'
#
loop_
_entity.id
_entity.type
_entity.pdbx_description
1 polymer ?
#
loop_
_entity_poly.entity_id
_entity_poly.type
_entity_poly.pdbx_seq_one_letter_code
_entity_poly.pdbx_strand_id
1 'polypeptide(L)' 'MIETIRIALFTLVGISAIFSVINEFQKPEKRKFWITFKTLILIGAAWMLIGLLV' A
#
# COMPACT_ATOMS: atom_id res chain seq x y z
N MET A 1 -6.59 -13.90 -23.51
CA MET A 1 -6.36 -12.50 -23.96
C MET A 1 -6.85 -11.48 -22.93
N ILE A 2 -8.12 -11.53 -22.50
CA ILE A 2 -8.65 -10.66 -21.41
C ILE A 2 -7.89 -10.82 -20.09
N GLU A 3 -7.57 -12.04 -19.68
CA GLU A 3 -6.90 -12.30 -18.39
C GLU A 3 -5.50 -11.67 -18.34
N THR A 4 -4.74 -11.75 -19.43
CA THR A 4 -3.43 -11.10 -19.55
C THR A 4 -3.52 -9.59 -19.40
N ILE A 5 -4.55 -8.97 -20.01
CA ILE A 5 -4.80 -7.53 -19.90
C ILE A 5 -5.19 -7.16 -18.47
N ARG A 6 -6.04 -7.97 -17.80
CA ARG A 6 -6.42 -7.75 -16.40
C ARG A 6 -5.20 -7.81 -15.48
N ILE A 7 -4.36 -8.82 -15.63
CA ILE A 7 -3.13 -8.97 -14.82
C ILE A 7 -2.18 -7.82 -15.08
N ALA A 8 -1.99 -7.42 -16.34
CA ALA A 8 -1.15 -6.28 -16.70
C ALA A 8 -1.64 -4.99 -16.06
N LEU A 9 -2.95 -4.69 -16.15
CA LEU A 9 -3.55 -3.51 -15.51
C LEU A 9 -3.41 -3.54 -14.00
N PHE A 10 -3.67 -4.69 -13.37
CA PHE A 10 -3.56 -4.85 -11.93
C PHE A 10 -2.13 -4.60 -11.44
N THR A 11 -1.15 -5.12 -12.18
CA THR A 11 0.27 -4.93 -11.89
C THR A 11 0.69 -3.47 -12.08
N LEU A 12 0.22 -2.81 -13.13
CA LEU A 12 0.52 -1.40 -13.42
C LEU A 12 -0.08 -0.46 -12.35
N VAL A 13 -1.32 -0.74 -11.93
CA VAL A 13 -1.97 -0.04 -10.81
C VAL A 13 -1.21 -0.27 -9.51
N GLY A 14 -0.83 -1.52 -9.21
CA GLY A 14 -0.04 -1.85 -8.02
C GLY A 14 1.31 -1.13 -7.97
N ILE A 15 2.05 -1.12 -9.09
CA ILE A 15 3.33 -0.39 -9.21
C ILE A 15 3.11 1.11 -9.05
N SER A 16 2.06 1.68 -9.65
CA SER A 16 1.76 3.12 -9.52
C SER A 16 1.42 3.53 -8.08
N ALA A 17 0.73 2.67 -7.34
CA ALA A 17 0.43 2.90 -5.93
C ALA A 17 1.70 2.88 -5.07
N ILE A 18 2.59 1.91 -5.31
CA ILE A 18 3.91 1.85 -4.65
C ILE A 18 4.74 3.09 -4.99
N PHE A 19 4.73 3.52 -6.25
CA PHE A 19 5.46 4.70 -6.68
C PHE A 19 4.90 5.98 -6.06
N SER A 20 3.58 6.11 -5.93
CA SER A 20 2.93 7.23 -5.24
C SER A 20 3.33 7.27 -3.76
N VAL A 21 3.37 6.11 -3.10
CA VAL A 21 3.85 5.96 -1.72
C VAL A 21 5.31 6.41 -1.60
N ILE A 22 6.20 5.93 -2.47
CA ILE A 22 7.63 6.29 -2.47
C ILE A 22 7.83 7.78 -2.78
N ASN A 23 7.13 8.31 -3.77
CA ASN A 23 7.25 9.71 -4.17
C ASN A 23 6.73 10.65 -3.08
N GLU A 24 5.73 10.22 -2.31
CA GLU A 24 5.22 11.01 -1.19
C GLU A 24 6.09 10.91 0.06
N PHE A 25 6.82 9.79 0.24
CA PHE A 25 7.93 9.71 1.20
C PHE A 25 9.10 10.67 0.87
N GLN A 26 9.30 11.00 -0.41
CA GLN A 26 10.34 11.94 -0.83
C GLN A 26 9.95 13.42 -0.62
N LYS A 27 8.66 13.74 -0.42
CA LYS A 27 8.22 15.11 -0.16
C LYS A 27 8.53 15.52 1.30
N PRO A 28 8.96 16.78 1.54
CA PRO A 28 9.32 17.29 2.87
C PRO A 28 8.13 17.41 3.85
N GLU A 29 6.89 17.17 3.40
CA GLU A 29 5.68 17.09 4.23
C GLU A 29 5.61 15.78 5.06
N LYS A 30 6.75 15.34 5.59
CA LYS A 30 7.02 14.08 6.28
C LYS A 30 5.99 13.72 7.35
N ARG A 31 5.32 14.70 7.96
CA ARG A 31 4.47 14.48 9.14
C ARG A 31 3.15 13.80 8.81
N LYS A 32 2.47 14.16 7.72
CA LYS A 32 1.18 13.56 7.36
C LYS A 32 1.35 12.15 6.79
N PHE A 33 2.30 11.99 5.88
CA PHE A 33 2.55 10.71 5.25
C PHE A 33 3.05 9.63 6.22
N TRP A 34 3.93 10.01 7.15
CA TRP A 34 4.39 9.11 8.21
C TRP A 34 3.26 8.64 9.13
N ILE A 35 2.28 9.51 9.41
CA ILE A 35 1.08 9.13 10.18
C ILE A 35 0.27 8.11 9.39
N THR A 36 -0.04 8.40 8.12
CA THR A 36 -0.83 7.49 7.26
C THR A 36 -0.15 6.14 7.09
N PHE A 37 1.17 6.12 6.88
CA PHE A 37 1.95 4.89 6.74
C PHE A 37 1.99 4.08 8.05
N LYS A 38 2.20 4.75 9.20
CA LYS A 38 2.12 4.09 10.51
C LYS A 38 0.74 3.49 10.74
N THR A 39 -0.34 4.19 10.42
CA THR A 39 -1.71 3.66 10.55
C THR A 39 -1.95 2.48 9.62
N LEU A 40 -1.42 2.50 8.39
CA LEU A 40 -1.57 1.40 7.44
C LEU A 40 -0.89 0.12 7.94
N ILE A 41 0.34 0.25 8.48
CA ILE A 41 1.06 -0.85 9.12
C ILE A 41 0.30 -1.35 10.35
N LEU A 42 -0.24 -0.44 11.18
CA LEU A 42 -0.98 -0.79 12.38
C LEU A 42 -2.24 -1.61 12.05
N ILE A 43 -2.98 -1.20 11.01
CA ILE A 43 -4.17 -1.91 10.54
C ILE A 43 -3.80 -3.29 10.00
N GLY A 44 -2.74 -3.40 9.19
CA GLY A 44 -2.25 -4.68 8.68
C GLY A 44 -1.80 -5.63 9.80
N ALA A 45 -1.07 -5.11 10.79
CA ALA A 45 -0.63 -5.88 11.95
C ALA A 45 -1.81 -6.32 12.83
N ALA A 46 -2.80 -5.46 13.06
CA ALA A 46 -4.01 -5.80 13.79
C ALA A 46 -4.80 -6.92 13.09
N TRP A 47 -4.90 -6.86 11.75
CA TRP A 47 -5.55 -7.91 10.97
C TRP A 47 -4.83 -9.25 11.06
N MET A 48 -3.49 -9.24 10.98
CA MET A 48 -2.67 -10.44 11.17
C MET A 48 -2.85 -11.04 12.56
N LEU A 49 -2.89 -10.22 13.61
CA LEU A 49 -3.11 -10.69 14.98
C LEU A 49 -4.50 -11.31 15.15
N ILE A 50 -5.55 -10.67 14.60
CA ILE A 50 -6.91 -11.21 14.63
C ILE A 50 -6.98 -12.56 13.91
N GLY A 51 -6.35 -12.67 12.74
CA GLY A 51 -6.30 -13.93 11.99
C GLY A 51 -5.44 -15.03 12.62
N LEU A 52 -4.61 -14.70 13.63
CA LEU A 52 -3.80 -15.66 14.38
C LEU A 52 -4.51 -16.09 15.69
N LEU A 53 -5.48 -15.31 16.15
CA LEU A 53 -6.26 -15.53 17.37
C LEU A 53 -7.60 -16.25 17.11
N VAL A 54 -8.03 -16.31 15.84
CA VAL A 54 -9.16 -17.10 15.33
C VAL A 54 -8.64 -18.40 14.74
#